data_AF-A0A3C2B4C4-F1
#
_entry.id   AF-A0A3C2B4C4-F1
#
_cell.length_a   1.000
_cell.length_b   1.000
_cell.length_c   1.000
_cell.angle_alpha   90.00
_cell.angle_beta   90.00
_cell.angle_gamma   90.00
#
_symmetry.space_group_name_H-M   'P 1'
#
loop_
_entity.id
_entity.type
_entity.pdbx_description
1 polymer ?
#
loop_
_entity_poly.entity_id
_entity_poly.type
_entity_poly.pdbx_seq_one_letter_code
_entity_poly.pdbx_strand_id
1 'polypeptide(L)' 'GQAERELAAATERRDALVAELSTALDHREMAAIGERLSAAQAAVDAAEEAWLTLADEAEGLGLDL' A
#
# COMPACT_ATOMS: atom_id res chain seq x y z
N GLY A 1 -7.14 0.07 14.00
CA GLY A 1 -6.33 1.29 14.22
C GLY A 1 -6.40 2.29 13.07
N GLN A 2 -5.80 3.48 13.23
CA GLN A 2 -5.57 4.41 12.11
C GLN A 2 -4.61 3.79 11.08
N ALA A 3 -3.54 3.13 11.52
CA ALA A 3 -2.58 2.46 10.64
C ALA A 3 -3.20 1.37 9.76
N GLU A 4 -4.11 0.53 10.30
CA GLU A 4 -4.86 -0.44 9.48
C GLU A 4 -5.69 0.22 8.37
N ARG A 5 -6.30 1.39 8.65
CA ARG A 5 -7.06 2.12 7.62
C ARG A 5 -6.13 2.71 6.56
N GLU A 6 -4.96 3.20 6.96
CA GLU A 6 -3.95 3.71 6.04
C GLU A 6 -3.39 2.59 5.15
N LEU A 7 -3.07 1.43 5.72
CA LEU A 7 -2.65 0.24 5.00
C LEU A 7 -3.74 -0.25 4.02
N ALA A 8 -5.00 -0.28 4.48
CA ALA A 8 -6.14 -0.65 3.62
C ALA A 8 -6.30 0.32 2.44
N ALA A 9 -6.23 1.63 2.69
CA ALA A 9 -6.36 2.65 1.63
C ALA A 9 -5.19 2.62 0.65
N ALA A 10 -3.96 2.40 1.12
CA ALA A 10 -2.79 2.24 0.26
C ALA A 10 -2.92 0.98 -0.63
N THR A 11 -3.39 -0.13 -0.04
CA THR A 11 -3.62 -1.40 -0.74
C THR A 11 -4.70 -1.25 -1.81
N GLU A 12 -5.84 -0.64 -1.47
CA GLU A 12 -6.92 -0.37 -2.43
C GLU A 12 -6.43 0.45 -3.63
N ARG A 13 -5.62 1.48 -3.37
CA ARG A 13 -5.02 2.30 -4.43
C ARG A 13 -4.06 1.50 -5.31
N ARG A 14 -3.23 0.64 -4.72
CA ARG A 14 -2.32 -0.24 -5.46
C ARG A 14 -3.11 -1.22 -6.34
N ASP A 15 -4.17 -1.83 -5.81
CA ASP A 15 -4.99 -2.79 -6.53
C ASP A 15 -5.77 -2.15 -7.68
N ALA A 16 -6.28 -0.94 -7.49
CA ALA A 16 -6.90 -0.16 -8.56
C ALA A 16 -5.92 0.09 -9.73
N LEU A 17 -4.64 0.38 -9.43
CA LEU A 17 -3.61 0.56 -10.45
C LEU A 17 -3.22 -0.74 -11.15
N VAL A 18 -3.22 -1.87 -10.44
CA VAL A 18 -3.04 -3.20 -11.06
C VAL A 18 -4.19 -3.50 -12.03
N ALA A 19 -5.42 -3.19 -11.63
CA ALA A 19 -6.58 -3.34 -12.51
C ALA A 19 -6.48 -2.41 -13.73
N GLU A 20 -6.09 -1.15 -13.55
CA GLU A 20 -5.86 -0.19 -14.65
C GLU A 20 -4.79 -0.70 -15.62
N LEU A 21 -3.66 -1.20 -15.10
CA LEU A 21 -2.55 -1.76 -15.89
C LEU A 21 -3.01 -2.92 -16.79
N SER A 22 -3.92 -3.76 -16.29
CA SER A 22 -4.46 -4.89 -17.05
C SER A 22 -5.29 -4.48 -18.28
N THR A 23 -5.72 -3.22 -18.33
CA THR A 23 -6.54 -2.65 -19.40
C THR A 23 -5.79 -1.71 -20.34
N ALA A 24 -4.48 -1.48 -20.10
CA ALA A 24 -3.67 -0.58 -20.90
C ALA A 24 -3.62 -1.00 -22.37
N LEU A 25 -3.82 -0.06 -23.28
CA LEU A 25 -3.93 -0.31 -24.73
C LEU A 25 -2.58 -0.20 -25.44
N ASP A 26 -1.63 0.52 -24.86
CA ASP A 26 -0.28 0.68 -25.41
C ASP A 26 0.83 0.73 -24.35
N HIS A 27 2.07 0.64 -24.84
CA HIS A 27 3.25 0.57 -23.98
C HIS A 27 3.57 1.89 -23.26
N ARG A 28 3.07 3.04 -23.73
CA ARG A 28 3.29 4.34 -23.08
C ARG A 28 2.35 4.50 -21.90
N GLU A 29 1.09 4.14 -22.09
CA GLU A 29 0.10 4.05 -21.02
C GLU A 29 0.56 3.03 -19.97
N MET A 30 1.02 1.85 -20.39
CA MET A 30 1.59 0.83 -19.50
C MET A 30 2.75 1.37 -18.67
N ALA A 31 3.67 2.14 -19.28
CA ALA A 31 4.79 2.74 -18.56
C ALA A 31 4.31 3.77 -17.51
N ALA A 32 3.38 4.65 -17.87
CA ALA A 32 2.84 5.66 -16.96
C ALA A 32 2.06 5.04 -15.79
N ILE A 33 1.26 4.00 -16.05
CA ILE A 33 0.58 3.24 -14.99
C ILE A 33 1.61 2.50 -14.13
N GLY A 34 2.65 1.92 -14.73
CA GLY A 34 3.74 1.25 -14.02
C GLY A 34 4.47 2.17 -13.03
N GLU A 35 4.76 3.41 -13.41
CA GLU A 35 5.35 4.41 -12.51
C GLU A 35 4.42 4.72 -11.32
N ARG A 36 3.13 4.92 -11.58
CA ARG A 36 2.12 5.13 -10.54
C ARG A 36 1.99 3.92 -9.61
N LEU A 37 2.03 2.71 -10.17
CA LEU A 37 1.96 1.45 -9.44
C LEU A 37 3.16 1.28 -8.53
N SER A 38 4.37 1.58 -9.00
CA SER A 38 5.59 1.55 -8.18
C SER A 38 5.49 2.51 -7.00
N ALA A 39 5.00 3.74 -7.21
CA ALA A 39 4.79 4.70 -6.13
C ALA A 39 3.71 4.23 -5.13
N ALA A 40 2.63 3.62 -5.61
CA ALA A 40 1.58 3.07 -4.75
C ALA A 40 2.08 1.87 -3.93
N GLN A 41 2.92 1.01 -4.51
CA GLN A 41 3.53 -0.09 -3.78
C GLN A 41 4.45 0.42 -2.66
N ALA A 42 5.29 1.42 -2.93
CA ALA A 42 6.11 2.04 -1.89
C ALA A 42 5.28 2.64 -0.74
N ALA A 43 4.07 3.13 -1.03
CA ALA A 43 3.14 3.61 -0.01
C ALA A 43 2.52 2.47 0.82
N VAL A 44 2.24 1.31 0.21
CA VAL A 44 1.82 0.10 0.92
C VAL A 44 2.93 -0.34 1.87
N ASP A 45 4.16 -0.47 1.37
CA ASP A 45 5.32 -0.91 2.16
C ASP A 45 5.51 0.01 3.38
N ALA A 46 5.43 1.33 3.19
CA ALA A 46 5.56 2.29 4.30
C ALA A 46 4.42 2.18 5.33
N ALA A 47 3.18 1.94 4.88
CA ALA A 47 2.04 1.77 5.79
C ALA A 47 2.11 0.45 6.56
N GLU A 48 2.62 -0.62 5.94
CA GLU A 48 2.85 -1.91 6.59
C GLU A 48 3.92 -1.80 7.69
N GLU A 49 5.05 -1.17 7.39
CA GLU A 49 6.12 -0.91 8.38
C GLU A 49 5.61 -0.08 9.56
N ALA A 50 4.78 0.95 9.30
CA ALA A 50 4.17 1.74 10.36
C ALA A 50 3.19 0.92 11.21
N TRP A 51 2.40 0.05 10.58
CA TRP A 51 1.49 -0.84 11.29
C TRP A 51 2.24 -1.86 12.17
N LEU A 52 3.31 -2.46 11.65
CA LEU A 52 4.16 -3.39 12.40
C LEU A 52 4.90 -2.70 13.55
N THR A 53 5.41 -1.48 13.34
CA THR A 53 6.06 -0.71 14.41
C THR A 53 5.10 -0.43 15.56
N LEU A 54 3.87 0.00 15.25
CA LEU A 54 2.83 0.20 16.27
C LEU A 54 2.46 -1.13 16.93
N ALA A 55 2.56 -2.24 16.19
CA ALA A 55 2.26 -3.54 16.73
C ALA A 55 3.25 -3.94 17.82
N ASP A 56 4.54 -3.88 17.47
CA ASP A 56 5.67 -4.12 18.38
C ASP A 56 5.63 -3.19 19.61
N GLU A 57 5.28 -1.91 19.43
CA GLU A 57 5.14 -0.95 20.54
C GLU A 57 4.04 -1.36 21.53
N ALA A 58 2.89 -1.83 21.05
CA ALA A 58 1.80 -2.25 21.93
C ALA A 58 2.16 -3.54 22.67
N GLU A 59 2.78 -4.51 22.00
CA GLU A 59 3.30 -5.73 22.62
C GLU A 59 4.31 -5.40 23.73
N GLY A 60 5.23 -4.47 23.47
CA GLY A 60 6.19 -3.98 24.47
C GLY A 60 5.55 -3.31 25.69
N LEU A 61 4.33 -2.77 25.54
CA LEU A 61 3.52 -2.22 26.63
C LEU A 61 2.61 -3.26 27.30
N GLY A 62 2.62 -4.52 26.84
CA GLY A 62 1.74 -5.59 27.32
C GLY A 62 0.28 -5.43 26.89
N LEU A 63 0.04 -4.72 25.78
CA LEU A 63 -1.27 -4.57 25.16
C LEU A 63 -1.38 -5.57 24.00
N ASP A 64 -2.42 -6.40 24.02
CA ASP A 64 -2.82 -7.16 22.82
C ASP A 64 -3.50 -6.20 21.83
N LEU A 65 -3.13 -6.28 20.56
CA LEU A 65 -3.72 -5.53 19.45
C LEU A 65 -4.93 -6.24 18.83
#